data_AF-A0A1J9Q1J6-F1
#
_entry.id   AF-A0A1J9Q1J6-F1
#
_cell.length_a   1.000
_cell.length_b   1.000
_cell.length_c   1.000
_cell.angle_alpha   90.00
_cell.angle_beta   90.00
_cell.angle_gamma   90.00
#
_symmetry.space_group_name_H-M   'P 1'
#
loop_
_entity.id
_entity.type
_entity.pdbx_description
1 polymer ?
#
loop_
_entity_poly.entity_id
_entity_poly.type
_entity_poly.pdbx_seq_one_letter_code
_entity_poly.pdbx_strand_id
1 'polypeptide(L)'
;VYRLRQSLTAGYKPELQNCLTYIKLSWSSFVGGSQSAMAKISRHDVEELQLMVPGISAADARTVEGLVLSGDLFFDFRRQERTTIWEEIRKFDGLIPSLFSFFEDCKYLRCLRPLTSPLLFDRL
;
A
#
# COMPACT_ATOMS: atom_id res chain seq x y z
N VAL A 1 3.62 -14.00 -18.65
CA VAL A 1 3.31 -12.96 -17.62
C VAL A 1 2.06 -13.29 -16.80
N TYR A 2 0.93 -13.72 -17.38
CA TYR A 2 -0.27 -14.13 -16.60
C TYR A 2 -0.06 -15.34 -15.67
N ARG A 3 0.78 -16.31 -16.07
CA ARG A 3 1.03 -17.54 -15.29
C ARG A 3 1.85 -17.33 -13.99
N LEU A 4 2.67 -16.28 -13.93
CA LEU A 4 3.46 -15.92 -12.74
C LEU A 4 2.62 -15.17 -11.68
N ARG A 5 1.53 -14.50 -12.09
CA ARG A 5 0.60 -13.87 -11.16
C ARG A 5 -0.23 -14.88 -10.37
N GLN A 6 -0.63 -16.00 -10.99
CA GLN A 6 -1.39 -17.06 -10.30
C GLN A 6 -0.52 -17.88 -9.34
N SER A 7 0.77 -18.10 -9.64
CA SER A 7 1.64 -18.94 -8.80
C SER A 7 2.08 -18.25 -7.52
N LEU A 8 2.17 -16.91 -7.50
CA LEU A 8 2.51 -16.15 -6.29
C LEU A 8 1.29 -15.97 -5.37
N THR A 9 0.07 -15.92 -5.91
CA THR A 9 -1.16 -15.70 -5.11
C THR A 9 -1.83 -16.99 -4.63
N ALA A 10 -1.66 -18.11 -5.33
CA ALA A 10 -2.26 -19.40 -4.94
C ALA A 10 -1.74 -19.97 -3.60
N GLY A 11 -0.64 -19.44 -3.05
CA GLY A 11 -0.05 -19.87 -1.78
C GLY A 11 -0.36 -18.99 -0.57
N TYR A 12 -1.06 -17.85 -0.75
CA TYR A 12 -1.36 -16.92 0.35
C TYR A 12 -2.82 -17.04 0.80
N LYS A 13 -3.03 -16.90 2.12
CA LYS A 13 -4.39 -16.92 2.70
C LYS A 13 -5.23 -15.74 2.15
N PRO A 14 -6.56 -15.90 1.96
CA PRO A 14 -7.44 -14.86 1.40
C PRO A 14 -7.30 -13.48 2.05
N GLU A 15 -7.00 -13.43 3.35
CA GLU A 15 -6.80 -12.21 4.11
C GLU A 15 -5.60 -11.41 3.60
N LEU A 16 -4.49 -12.09 3.30
CA LEU A 16 -3.28 -11.46 2.75
C LEU A 16 -3.52 -10.93 1.32
N GLN A 17 -4.33 -11.64 0.54
CA GLN A 17 -4.74 -11.19 -0.79
C GLN A 17 -5.62 -9.92 -0.70
N ASN A 18 -6.52 -9.85 0.27
CA ASN A 18 -7.36 -8.67 0.51
C ASN A 18 -6.52 -7.48 0.96
N CYS A 19 -5.56 -7.67 1.87
CA CYS A 19 -4.63 -6.61 2.29
C CYS A 19 -3.81 -6.06 1.12
N LEU A 20 -3.19 -6.93 0.31
CA LEU A 20 -2.43 -6.50 -0.88
C LEU A 20 -3.30 -5.75 -1.88
N THR A 21 -4.53 -6.21 -2.06
CA THR A 21 -5.50 -5.56 -2.95
C THR A 21 -5.84 -4.18 -2.43
N TYR A 22 -6.13 -4.04 -1.13
CA TYR A 22 -6.42 -2.77 -0.49
C TYR A 22 -5.25 -1.79 -0.62
N ILE A 23 -4.04 -2.18 -0.22
CA ILE A 23 -2.84 -1.35 -0.33
C ILE A 23 -2.65 -0.89 -1.77
N LYS A 24 -2.70 -1.81 -2.73
CA LYS A 24 -2.51 -1.47 -4.14
C LYS A 24 -3.58 -0.47 -4.61
N LEU A 25 -4.85 -0.69 -4.29
CA LEU A 25 -5.94 0.17 -4.75
C LEU A 25 -5.85 1.57 -4.13
N SER A 26 -5.51 1.70 -2.85
CA SER A 26 -5.33 3.00 -2.18
C SER A 26 -4.19 3.82 -2.80
N TRP A 27 -3.00 3.22 -2.96
CA TRP A 27 -1.87 3.94 -3.57
C TRP A 27 -2.13 4.26 -5.05
N SER A 28 -2.83 3.35 -5.75
CA SER A 28 -3.22 3.55 -7.13
C SER A 28 -4.22 4.71 -7.30
N SER A 29 -5.14 4.92 -6.35
CA SER A 29 -6.12 6.01 -6.45
C SER A 29 -5.48 7.38 -6.33
N PHE A 30 -4.41 7.54 -5.54
CA PHE A 30 -3.73 8.84 -5.40
C PHE A 30 -3.11 9.35 -6.70
N VAL A 31 -2.65 8.44 -7.55
CA VAL A 31 -1.89 8.77 -8.77
C VAL A 31 -2.66 8.48 -10.06
N GLY A 32 -3.98 8.38 -9.98
CA GLY A 32 -4.86 8.25 -11.16
C GLY A 32 -4.88 6.87 -11.82
N GLY A 33 -4.55 5.80 -11.10
CA GLY A 33 -4.84 4.43 -11.54
C GLY A 33 -3.83 3.77 -12.49
N SER A 34 -2.87 4.53 -13.05
CA SER A 34 -1.95 3.99 -14.05
C SER A 34 -0.73 3.30 -13.43
N GLN A 35 -0.34 2.16 -13.99
CA GLN A 35 0.84 1.41 -13.52
C GLN A 35 2.14 2.22 -13.67
N SER A 36 2.24 3.04 -14.71
CA SER A 36 3.37 3.95 -14.91
C SER A 36 3.46 5.03 -13.84
N ALA A 37 2.32 5.59 -13.40
CA ALA A 37 2.30 6.54 -12.30
C ALA A 37 2.64 5.85 -10.97
N MET A 38 2.09 4.66 -10.70
CA MET A 38 2.46 3.90 -9.51
C MET A 38 3.96 3.60 -9.42
N ALA A 39 4.62 3.36 -10.56
CA ALA A 39 6.06 3.10 -10.60
C ALA A 39 6.93 4.32 -10.25
N LYS A 40 6.37 5.53 -10.27
CA LYS A 40 7.03 6.77 -9.85
C LYS A 40 6.93 7.03 -8.35
N ILE A 41 6.07 6.29 -7.63
CA ILE A 41 5.97 6.43 -6.17
C ILE A 41 7.24 5.85 -5.58
N SER A 42 8.02 6.70 -4.92
CA SER A 42 9.28 6.33 -4.31
C SER A 42 9.07 5.70 -2.93
N ARG A 43 10.14 5.09 -2.40
CA ARG A 43 10.15 4.60 -1.02
C ARG A 43 9.93 5.74 -0.02
N HIS A 44 10.54 6.90 -0.27
CA HIS A 44 10.38 8.08 0.59
C HIS A 44 8.91 8.53 0.65
N ASP A 45 8.23 8.54 -0.51
CA ASP A 45 6.80 8.88 -0.56
C ASP A 45 5.98 7.97 0.36
N VAL A 46 6.26 6.67 0.32
CA VAL A 46 5.57 5.69 1.15
C VAL A 46 5.86 5.90 2.63
N GLU A 47 7.13 6.12 3.00
CA GLU A 47 7.56 6.24 4.40
C GLU A 47 6.96 7.45 5.10
N GLU A 48 6.84 8.59 4.41
CA GLU A 48 6.27 9.82 4.97
C GLU A 48 4.73 9.85 4.98
N LEU A 49 4.09 9.20 4.01
CA LEU A 49 2.62 9.23 3.89
C LEU A 49 1.92 8.10 4.65
N GLN A 50 2.55 6.93 4.77
CA GLN A 50 1.90 5.81 5.43
C GLN A 50 1.47 6.19 6.85
N LEU A 51 0.34 5.63 7.28
CA LEU A 51 -0.24 5.87 8.61
C LEU A 51 -0.74 7.30 8.85
N MET A 52 -0.72 8.18 7.86
CA MET A 52 -1.38 9.49 7.91
C MET A 52 -2.87 9.35 7.58
N VAL A 53 -3.70 10.25 8.11
CA VAL A 53 -5.15 10.33 7.85
C VAL A 53 -5.57 11.72 7.33
N PRO A 54 -5.01 12.21 6.22
CA PRO A 54 -5.20 13.60 5.76
C PRO A 54 -6.64 13.97 5.39
N GLY A 55 -7.51 12.99 5.08
CA GLY A 55 -8.94 13.25 4.89
C GLY A 55 -9.72 13.53 6.18
N ILE A 56 -9.14 13.19 7.34
CA ILE A 56 -9.81 13.25 8.65
C ILE A 56 -9.07 14.21 9.62
N SER A 57 -7.74 14.11 9.71
CA SER A 57 -6.89 14.95 10.56
C SER A 57 -6.44 16.21 9.83
N ALA A 58 -6.87 17.38 10.31
CA ALA A 58 -6.42 18.66 9.77
C ALA A 58 -4.91 18.90 9.96
N ALA A 59 -4.28 18.28 10.96
CA ALA A 59 -2.84 18.38 11.18
C ALA A 59 -2.08 17.58 10.12
N ASP A 60 -2.51 16.35 9.85
CA ASP A 60 -1.95 15.49 8.81
C ASP A 60 -2.17 16.14 7.44
N ALA A 61 -3.37 16.66 7.19
CA ALA A 61 -3.71 17.35 5.96
C ALA A 61 -2.73 18.48 5.65
N ARG A 62 -2.47 19.38 6.61
CA ARG A 62 -1.51 20.49 6.43
C ARG A 62 -0.10 20.00 6.19
N THR A 63 0.32 18.96 6.91
CA THR A 63 1.65 18.37 6.78
C THR A 63 1.84 17.79 5.38
N VAL A 64 0.91 16.95 4.95
CA VAL A 64 0.93 16.29 3.64
C VAL A 64 0.80 17.32 2.51
N GLU A 65 -0.08 18.30 2.63
CA GLU A 65 -0.21 19.38 1.65
C GLU A 65 1.11 20.10 1.41
N GLY A 66 1.78 20.51 2.50
CA GLY A 66 3.07 21.19 2.43
C GLY A 66 4.11 20.38 1.67
N LEU A 67 4.25 19.10 2.04
CA LEU A 67 5.22 18.16 1.45
C LEU A 67 4.94 17.84 -0.02
N VAL A 68 3.67 17.67 -0.40
CA VAL A 68 3.28 17.38 -1.80
C VAL A 68 3.44 18.62 -2.68
N LEU A 69 3.00 19.79 -2.20
CA LEU A 69 3.04 21.03 -3.00
C LEU A 69 4.45 21.61 -3.11
N SER A 70 5.32 21.44 -2.10
CA SER A 70 6.75 21.76 -2.19
C SER A 70 7.46 20.86 -3.22
N GLY A 71 7.01 19.62 -3.36
CA GLY A 71 7.63 18.59 -4.18
C GLY A 71 8.65 17.73 -3.45
N ASP A 72 8.64 17.78 -2.11
CA ASP A 72 9.39 16.84 -1.27
C ASP A 72 8.81 15.42 -1.43
N LEU A 73 7.48 15.33 -1.51
CA LEU A 73 6.78 14.12 -1.93
C LEU A 73 6.41 14.16 -3.42
N PHE A 74 6.38 12.98 -4.02
CA PHE A 74 6.06 12.75 -5.43
C PHE A 74 7.00 13.52 -6.37
N PHE A 75 8.29 13.53 -6.06
CA PHE A 75 9.32 14.27 -6.80
C PHE A 75 9.31 14.01 -8.32
N ASP A 76 9.10 12.75 -8.73
CA ASP A 76 9.06 12.32 -10.14
C ASP A 76 7.78 12.74 -10.89
N PHE A 77 6.87 13.43 -10.21
CA PHE A 77 5.66 14.02 -10.80
C PHE A 77 5.83 15.53 -10.98
N ARG A 78 5.29 16.08 -12.07
CA ARG A 78 5.28 17.52 -12.32
C ARG A 78 4.40 18.23 -11.28
N ARG A 79 4.64 19.52 -11.06
CA ARG A 79 3.84 20.35 -10.13
C ARG A 79 2.33 20.18 -10.32
N GLN A 80 1.84 20.21 -11.56
CA GLN A 80 0.41 20.05 -11.84
C GLN A 80 -0.12 18.66 -11.45
N GLU A 81 0.66 17.61 -11.69
CA GLU A 81 0.33 16.24 -11.28
C GLU A 81 0.29 16.14 -9.75
N ARG A 82 1.24 16.77 -9.04
CA ARG A 82 1.26 16.80 -7.57
C ARG A 82 0.05 17.51 -6.97
N THR A 83 -0.43 18.59 -7.60
CA THR A 83 -1.68 19.24 -7.18
C THR A 83 -2.87 18.29 -7.33
N THR A 84 -2.96 17.54 -8.42
CA THR A 84 -4.01 16.51 -8.57
C THR A 84 -3.86 15.38 -7.54
N ILE A 85 -2.64 14.93 -7.29
CA ILE A 85 -2.35 13.89 -6.27
C ILE A 85 -2.80 14.35 -4.88
N TRP A 86 -2.50 15.59 -4.50
CA TRP A 86 -2.95 16.18 -3.25
C TRP A 86 -4.48 16.15 -3.14
N GLU A 87 -5.19 16.56 -4.20
CA GLU A 87 -6.65 16.54 -4.24
C GLU A 87 -7.24 15.13 -4.06
N GLU A 88 -6.56 14.08 -4.52
CA GLU A 88 -7.00 12.70 -4.28
C GLU A 88 -6.66 12.22 -2.86
N ILE A 89 -5.48 12.57 -2.34
CA ILE A 89 -5.07 12.20 -0.98
C ILE A 89 -5.99 12.84 0.07
N ARG A 90 -6.33 14.12 -0.06
CA ARG A 90 -7.19 14.81 0.91
C ARG A 90 -8.64 14.31 0.95
N LYS A 91 -9.09 13.60 -0.09
CA LYS A 91 -10.42 12.97 -0.15
C LYS A 91 -10.40 11.55 0.41
N PHE A 92 -9.23 10.99 0.70
CA PHE A 92 -9.09 9.64 1.17
C PHE A 92 -9.60 9.51 2.61
N ASP A 93 -10.70 8.79 2.76
CA ASP A 93 -11.36 8.55 4.04
C ASP A 93 -10.74 7.35 4.75
N GLY A 94 -9.55 7.55 5.31
CA GLY A 94 -8.90 6.51 6.12
C GLY A 94 -7.41 6.69 6.30
N LEU A 95 -6.84 5.69 6.97
CA LEU A 95 -5.41 5.56 7.21
C LEU A 95 -4.71 5.16 5.90
N ILE A 96 -3.73 5.95 5.47
CA ILE A 96 -2.94 5.59 4.30
C ILE A 96 -2.24 4.25 4.58
N PRO A 97 -2.46 3.20 3.75
CA PRO A 97 -2.00 1.86 4.09
C PRO A 97 -0.48 1.76 4.10
N SER A 98 0.06 1.21 5.17
CA SER A 98 1.49 0.95 5.29
C SER A 98 1.91 -0.29 4.50
N LEU A 99 2.94 -0.14 3.68
CA LEU A 99 3.67 -1.27 3.11
C LEU A 99 4.57 -1.94 4.16
N PHE A 100 5.09 -1.18 5.12
CA PHE A 100 5.91 -1.69 6.22
C PHE A 100 5.11 -2.65 7.13
N SER A 101 3.97 -2.20 7.65
CA SER A 101 3.13 -3.02 8.53
C SER A 101 2.66 -4.28 7.83
N PHE A 102 2.35 -4.22 6.53
CA PHE A 102 2.03 -5.43 5.75
C PHE A 102 3.16 -6.47 5.75
N PHE A 103 4.42 -6.05 5.61
CA PHE A 103 5.55 -6.98 5.68
C PHE A 103 5.74 -7.55 7.09
N GLU A 104 5.54 -6.76 8.14
CA GLU A 104 5.57 -7.24 9.53
C GLU A 104 4.42 -8.22 9.81
N ASP A 105 3.19 -7.90 9.38
CA ASP A 105 2.04 -8.78 9.46
C ASP A 105 2.29 -10.09 8.72
N CYS A 106 2.92 -10.04 7.54
CA CYS A 106 3.33 -11.24 6.81
C CYS A 106 4.39 -12.07 7.56
N LYS A 107 5.31 -11.44 8.31
CA LYS A 107 6.28 -12.18 9.15
C LYS A 107 5.55 -12.86 10.30
N TYR A 108 4.71 -12.12 11.02
CA TYR A 108 3.92 -12.64 12.12
C TYR A 108 3.01 -13.80 11.68
N LEU A 109 2.26 -13.62 10.60
CA LEU A 109 1.37 -14.65 10.04
C LEU A 109 2.12 -15.89 9.52
N ARG A 110 3.38 -15.73 9.05
CA ARG A 110 4.25 -16.88 8.72
C ARG A 110 4.69 -17.64 9.96
N CYS A 111 4.96 -16.95 11.07
CA CYS A 111 5.29 -17.58 12.36
C CYS A 111 4.09 -18.29 12.98
N LEU A 112 2.87 -17.83 12.73
CA LEU A 112 1.62 -18.48 13.14
C LEU A 112 1.24 -19.70 12.28
N ARG A 113 2.12 -20.17 11.38
CA ARG A 113 1.92 -21.47 10.73
C ARG A 113 1.75 -22.51 11.84
N PRO A 114 0.62 -23.23 11.92
CA PRO A 114 0.45 -24.26 12.92
C PRO A 114 1.63 -25.23 12.85
N LEU A 115 2.09 -25.71 13.99
CA LEU A 115 2.84 -26.96 14.12
C LEU A 115 1.92 -28.13 13.74
N THR A 116 1.26 -28.10 12.58
CA THR A 116 0.68 -29.30 12.00
C THR A 116 1.84 -30.10 11.43
N SER A 117 2.40 -30.88 12.35
CA SER A 117 3.18 -32.08 12.12
C SER A 117 2.90 -32.75 10.77
N PRO A 118 3.92 -33.27 10.07
CA PRO A 118 3.75 -34.12 8.89
C PRO A 118 2.92 -35.41 9.10
N LEU A 119 2.44 -35.69 10.31
CA LEU A 119 1.77 -36.96 10.66
C LEU A 119 0.30 -37.07 10.25
N LEU A 120 -0.26 -36.15 9.46
CA LEU A 120 -1.68 -36.19 9.07
C LEU A 120 -1.93 -36.46 7.57
N PHE A 121 -0.96 -37.03 6.86
CA PHE A 121 -1.14 -37.52 5.49
C PHE A 121 -0.81 -39.02 5.31
N ASP A 122 -0.66 -39.78 6.39
CA ASP A 122 -0.44 -41.24 6.32
C ASP A 122 -1.72 -42.08 6.49
N ARG A 123 -2.90 -41.47 6.64
CA ARG A 123 -4.18 -42.20 6.59
C ARG A 123 -5.28 -41.29 6.04
N LEU A 124 -5.50 -41.39 4.72
CA LEU A 124 -6.79 -41.53 4.02
C LEU A 124 -6.54 -41.40 2.52
#